data_AF-A0A1G7IID1-F1
#
_entry.id   AF-A0A1G7IID1-F1
#
_cell.length_a   1.000
_cell.length_b   1.000
_cell.length_c   1.000
_cell.angle_alpha   90.00
_cell.angle_beta   90.00
_cell.angle_gamma   90.00
#
_symmetry.space_group_name_H-M   'P 1'
#
loop_
_entity.id
_entity.type
_entity.pdbx_description
1 polymer ?
#
loop_
_entity_poly.entity_id
_entity_poly.type
_entity_poly.pdbx_seq_one_letter_code
_entity_poly.pdbx_strand_id
1 'polypeptide(L)'
;MKKLLIFFALIGFLTSCSNDDPETDPQEFVPGEVSVGIKSGTDINNLFDFINQFDLEVDNVNSLTFTSDLPSDNLQFVLDNLNEKNYTNDGVSWFVTGYLQYQTNQIWIFPRLFDINNIDYQQDWLSSMIELELHDNHNVDLNSGIIHFKVPVGEEVEWKNKFEIYDIVEWSELIYFSDIQTN
;
A
#
# COMPACT_ATOMS: atom_id res chain seq x y z
N MET A 1 19.71 -39.37 -71.50
CA MET A 1 18.34 -39.25 -72.07
C MET A 1 17.35 -39.92 -71.12
N LYS A 2 16.20 -39.25 -70.88
CA LYS A 2 15.00 -39.67 -70.09
C LYS A 2 15.21 -39.68 -68.55
N LYS A 3 14.78 -38.65 -67.81
CA LYS A 3 13.42 -38.37 -67.28
C LYS A 3 12.79 -39.56 -66.53
N LEU A 4 12.64 -39.44 -65.21
CA LEU A 4 11.36 -39.73 -64.55
C LEU A 4 11.27 -38.98 -63.21
N LEU A 5 10.15 -38.26 -63.06
CA LEU A 5 9.73 -37.51 -61.88
C LEU A 5 9.32 -38.47 -60.76
N ILE A 6 9.64 -38.12 -59.52
CA ILE A 6 8.91 -38.59 -58.35
C ILE A 6 8.40 -37.36 -57.61
N PHE A 7 7.09 -37.15 -57.77
CA PHE A 7 6.26 -36.19 -57.06
C PHE A 7 5.90 -36.86 -55.74
N PHE A 8 6.47 -36.42 -54.61
CA PHE A 8 5.93 -36.77 -53.29
C PHE A 8 5.25 -35.53 -52.71
N ALA A 9 3.93 -35.61 -52.71
CA ALA A 9 3.05 -34.74 -51.97
C ALA A 9 3.33 -34.93 -50.47
N LEU A 10 3.81 -33.89 -49.81
CA LEU A 10 3.59 -33.70 -48.38
C LEU A 10 2.69 -32.48 -48.24
N ILE A 11 1.39 -32.74 -48.23
CA ILE A 11 0.39 -31.82 -47.71
C ILE A 11 0.60 -31.83 -46.19
N GLY A 12 1.52 -30.98 -45.73
CA GLY A 12 1.68 -30.66 -44.32
C GLY A 12 0.52 -29.76 -43.92
N PHE A 13 -0.30 -30.25 -43.00
CA PHE A 13 -1.35 -29.52 -42.32
C PHE A 13 -0.78 -28.21 -41.74
N LEU A 14 -1.08 -27.08 -42.39
CA LEU A 14 -0.99 -25.77 -41.76
C LEU A 14 -2.26 -25.57 -40.92
N THR A 15 -2.37 -26.33 -39.83
CA THR A 15 -3.15 -25.88 -38.67
C THR A 15 -2.22 -24.96 -37.87
N SER A 16 -2.04 -23.73 -38.35
CA SER A 16 -1.50 -22.67 -37.52
C SER A 16 -2.66 -22.20 -36.66
N CYS A 17 -2.60 -22.53 -35.37
CA CYS A 17 -3.50 -22.01 -34.36
C CYS A 17 -3.60 -20.49 -34.48
N SER A 18 -4.80 -19.98 -34.73
CA SER A 18 -5.16 -18.63 -34.33
C SER A 18 -5.40 -18.68 -32.83
N ASN A 19 -4.32 -18.58 -32.06
CA ASN A 19 -4.45 -18.07 -30.71
C ASN A 19 -4.39 -16.55 -30.83
N ASP A 20 -5.53 -15.96 -31.18
CA ASP A 20 -5.82 -14.58 -30.79
C ASP A 20 -6.10 -14.63 -29.28
N ASP A 21 -5.08 -14.97 -28.49
CA ASP A 21 -5.05 -14.52 -27.10
C ASP A 21 -4.80 -13.02 -27.21
N PRO A 22 -5.68 -12.15 -26.71
CA PRO A 22 -5.34 -10.74 -26.64
C PRO A 22 -4.04 -10.66 -25.87
N GLU A 23 -3.00 -10.08 -26.48
CA GLU A 23 -1.81 -9.60 -25.78
C GLU A 23 -2.32 -8.77 -24.60
N THR A 24 -2.42 -9.39 -23.42
CA THR A 24 -2.40 -8.65 -22.17
C THR A 24 -1.01 -8.08 -22.13
N ASP A 25 -0.88 -6.85 -22.61
CA ASP A 25 0.31 -6.02 -22.45
C ASP A 25 0.78 -6.24 -21.01
N PRO A 26 2.02 -6.74 -20.77
CA PRO A 26 2.47 -7.02 -19.42
C PRO A 26 2.38 -5.72 -18.64
N GLN A 27 1.41 -5.61 -17.76
CA GLN A 27 1.14 -4.38 -17.04
C GLN A 27 2.41 -4.01 -16.27
N GLU A 28 3.04 -2.90 -16.64
CA GLU A 28 4.29 -2.47 -16.03
C GLU A 28 4.01 -2.04 -14.59
N PHE A 29 4.81 -2.56 -13.66
CA PHE A 29 4.77 -2.17 -12.26
C PHE A 29 5.88 -1.17 -11.94
N VAL A 30 5.66 -0.34 -10.92
CA VAL A 30 6.61 0.64 -10.41
C VAL A 30 7.81 -0.10 -9.84
N PRO A 31 9.01 0.03 -10.46
CA PRO A 31 10.18 -0.70 -10.01
C PRO A 31 10.57 -0.29 -8.58
N GLY A 32 10.93 -1.28 -7.77
CA GLY A 32 11.38 -1.09 -6.39
C GLY A 32 10.26 -0.80 -5.39
N GLU A 33 8.99 -1.05 -5.71
CA GLU A 33 7.87 -0.79 -4.78
C GLU A 33 6.95 -2.00 -4.59
N VAL A 34 6.56 -2.24 -3.33
CA VAL A 34 5.58 -3.27 -2.93
C VAL A 34 4.61 -2.67 -1.92
N SER A 35 3.30 -2.82 -2.18
CA SER A 35 2.24 -2.47 -1.24
C SER A 35 1.87 -3.67 -0.37
N VAL A 36 1.72 -3.45 0.93
CA VAL A 36 1.34 -4.50 1.89
C VAL A 36 0.13 -4.03 2.68
N GLY A 37 -0.99 -4.74 2.54
CA GLY A 37 -2.20 -4.52 3.33
C GLY A 37 -2.14 -5.26 4.65
N ILE A 38 -2.40 -4.54 5.74
CA ILE A 38 -2.37 -5.08 7.10
C ILE A 38 -3.77 -5.51 7.54
N LYS A 39 -3.88 -6.72 8.12
CA LYS A 39 -5.15 -7.28 8.59
C LYS A 39 -5.87 -6.31 9.52
N SER A 40 -7.19 -6.26 9.42
CA SER A 40 -8.02 -5.52 10.38
C SER A 40 -7.77 -5.99 11.82
N GLY A 41 -7.71 -5.04 12.77
CA GLY A 41 -7.52 -5.31 14.20
C GLY A 41 -6.06 -5.37 14.65
N THR A 42 -5.12 -5.18 13.73
CA THR A 42 -3.71 -5.02 14.06
C THR A 42 -3.46 -3.63 14.62
N ASP A 43 -3.09 -3.55 15.90
CA ASP A 43 -2.72 -2.29 16.54
C ASP A 43 -1.42 -1.69 15.97
N ILE A 44 -1.25 -0.39 16.17
CA ILE A 44 -0.13 0.36 15.60
C ILE A 44 1.25 -0.13 16.08
N ASN A 45 1.37 -0.71 17.28
CA ASN A 45 2.66 -1.22 17.77
C ASN A 45 3.06 -2.47 16.99
N ASN A 46 2.11 -3.38 16.78
CA ASN A 46 2.34 -4.57 15.95
C ASN A 46 2.69 -4.21 14.50
N LEU A 47 2.09 -3.15 13.96
CA LEU A 47 2.45 -2.61 12.64
C LEU A 47 3.90 -2.10 12.62
N PHE A 48 4.31 -1.30 13.62
CA PHE A 48 5.68 -0.80 13.73
C PHE A 48 6.69 -1.93 13.93
N ASP A 49 6.39 -2.91 14.78
CA ASP A 49 7.20 -4.11 14.97
C ASP A 49 7.35 -4.91 13.67
N PHE A 50 6.32 -4.95 12.82
CA PHE A 50 6.41 -5.55 11.49
C PHE A 50 7.34 -4.77 10.57
N ILE A 51 7.22 -3.44 10.50
CA ILE A 51 8.14 -2.60 9.71
C ILE A 51 9.59 -2.81 10.16
N ASN A 52 9.83 -2.80 11.46
CA ASN A 52 11.17 -2.89 12.06
C ASN A 52 11.85 -4.25 11.90
N GLN A 53 11.13 -5.29 11.44
CA GLN A 53 11.74 -6.59 11.09
C GLN A 53 12.57 -6.52 9.81
N PHE A 54 12.42 -5.46 9.01
CA PHE A 54 13.08 -5.31 7.73
C PHE A 54 13.94 -4.05 7.73
N ASP A 55 15.13 -4.15 7.14
CA ASP A 55 15.98 -3.00 6.84
C ASP A 55 15.56 -2.42 5.47
N LEU A 56 14.31 -1.96 5.39
CA LEU A 56 13.70 -1.39 4.19
C LEU A 56 13.18 0.01 4.49
N GLU A 57 13.24 0.87 3.46
CA GLU A 57 12.59 2.16 3.50
C GLU A 57 11.07 2.00 3.36
N VAL A 58 10.32 2.81 4.10
CA VAL A 58 8.86 2.88 4.01
C VAL A 58 8.49 4.26 3.49
N ASP A 59 7.96 4.31 2.28
CA ASP A 59 7.51 5.55 1.65
C ASP A 59 6.38 6.17 2.48
N ASN A 60 5.33 5.39 2.73
CA ASN A 60 4.29 5.77 3.66
C ASN A 60 3.47 4.57 4.17
N VAL A 61 2.80 4.79 5.30
CA VAL A 61 1.66 4.00 5.76
C VAL A 61 0.42 4.87 5.64
N ASN A 62 -0.58 4.41 4.89
CA ASN A 62 -1.83 5.13 4.70
C ASN A 62 -3.04 4.26 5.07
N SER A 63 -4.24 4.79 4.84
CA SER A 63 -5.51 4.12 5.19
C SER A 63 -5.65 3.87 6.70
N LEU A 64 -4.93 4.65 7.51
CA LEU A 64 -5.06 4.61 8.96
C LEU A 64 -6.26 5.45 9.41
N THR A 65 -6.96 5.00 10.44
CA THR A 65 -8.10 5.71 11.02
C THR A 65 -7.99 5.70 12.54
N PHE A 66 -8.05 6.89 13.12
CA PHE A 66 -8.00 7.09 14.57
C PHE A 66 -9.20 7.89 15.04
N THR A 67 -9.57 7.68 16.30
CA THR A 67 -10.52 8.54 17.00
C THR A 67 -9.87 9.20 18.20
N SER A 68 -10.21 10.45 18.50
CA SER A 68 -9.78 11.13 19.72
C SER A 68 -10.90 11.21 20.74
N ASP A 69 -10.57 10.99 22.02
CA ASP A 69 -11.47 11.17 23.16
C ASP A 69 -11.49 12.63 23.68
N LEU A 70 -10.68 13.52 23.09
CA LEU A 70 -10.73 14.94 23.38
C LEU A 70 -12.10 15.55 23.02
N PRO A 71 -12.52 16.62 23.74
CA PRO A 71 -13.75 17.34 23.41
C PRO A 71 -13.77 17.84 21.96
N SER A 72 -14.95 17.82 21.33
CA SER A 72 -15.11 18.06 19.88
C SER A 72 -14.65 19.43 19.39
N ASP A 73 -14.60 20.44 20.26
CA ASP A 73 -14.05 21.76 19.98
C ASP A 73 -12.52 21.77 19.83
N ASN A 74 -11.85 20.67 20.17
CA ASN A 74 -10.40 20.48 19.98
C ASN A 74 -10.02 19.86 18.62
N LEU A 75 -10.96 19.64 17.70
CA LEU A 75 -10.63 19.06 16.38
C LEU A 75 -9.49 19.84 15.70
N GLN A 76 -9.55 21.16 15.68
CA GLN A 76 -8.51 21.97 15.04
C GLN A 76 -7.16 21.85 15.77
N PHE A 77 -7.17 21.81 17.11
CA PHE A 77 -5.95 21.62 17.90
C PHE A 77 -5.27 20.29 17.57
N VAL A 78 -6.05 19.21 17.45
CA VAL A 78 -5.53 17.89 17.04
C VAL A 78 -4.92 17.95 15.63
N LEU A 79 -5.63 18.57 14.67
CA LEU A 79 -5.14 18.68 13.30
C LEU A 79 -3.88 19.55 13.20
N ASP A 80 -3.80 20.65 13.94
CA ASP A 80 -2.64 21.53 13.95
C ASP A 80 -1.42 20.80 14.52
N ASN A 81 -1.55 20.15 15.68
CA ASN A 81 -0.46 19.40 16.32
C ASN A 81 0.09 18.30 15.41
N LEU A 82 -0.80 17.52 14.77
CA LEU A 82 -0.38 16.48 13.85
C LEU A 82 0.29 17.07 12.61
N ASN A 83 -0.31 18.10 11.98
CA ASN A 83 0.25 18.69 10.76
C ASN A 83 1.55 19.48 10.95
N GLU A 84 1.95 19.81 12.18
CA GLU A 84 3.28 20.34 12.49
C GLU A 84 4.39 19.27 12.35
N LYS A 85 4.03 17.98 12.35
CA LYS A 85 4.96 16.85 12.25
C LYS A 85 5.23 16.49 10.80
N ASN A 86 6.49 16.57 10.39
CA ASN A 86 6.94 16.32 9.02
C ASN A 86 6.67 14.89 8.51
N TYR A 87 6.50 13.91 9.41
CA TYR A 87 6.18 12.54 9.06
C TYR A 87 4.66 12.30 8.94
N THR A 88 3.81 13.31 9.15
CA THR A 88 2.37 13.21 8.89
C THR A 88 1.85 14.22 7.85
N ASN A 89 2.73 15.14 7.44
CA ASN A 89 2.48 16.20 6.48
C ASN A 89 3.72 16.34 5.59
N ASP A 90 3.56 16.06 4.29
CA ASP A 90 4.67 16.10 3.32
C ASP A 90 5.05 17.53 2.90
N GLY A 91 4.30 18.54 3.36
CA GLY A 91 4.49 19.95 3.03
C GLY A 91 4.16 20.31 1.57
N VAL A 92 3.62 19.37 0.79
CA VAL A 92 3.40 19.51 -0.65
C VAL A 92 1.98 19.14 -1.06
N SER A 93 1.57 17.90 -0.79
CA SER A 93 0.37 17.28 -1.35
C SER A 93 -0.52 16.58 -0.32
N TRP A 94 -0.01 16.33 0.88
CA TRP A 94 -0.70 15.61 1.93
C TRP A 94 -0.62 16.34 3.28
N PHE A 95 -1.77 16.42 3.93
CA PHE A 95 -1.91 16.87 5.31
C PHE A 95 -2.91 15.96 6.02
N VAL A 96 -2.76 15.80 7.33
CA VAL A 96 -3.71 15.07 8.17
C VAL A 96 -5.06 15.75 8.11
N THR A 97 -6.10 14.96 7.82
CA THR A 97 -7.48 15.41 7.79
C THR A 97 -8.29 14.74 8.90
N GLY A 98 -9.43 15.34 9.23
CA GLY A 98 -10.33 14.80 10.22
C GLY A 98 -11.69 15.48 10.22
N TYR A 99 -12.65 14.88 10.89
CA TYR A 99 -14.00 15.41 11.02
C TYR A 99 -14.65 15.01 12.35
N LEU A 100 -15.75 15.66 12.71
CA LEU A 100 -16.61 15.26 13.82
C LEU A 100 -17.68 14.28 13.34
N GLN A 101 -17.71 13.09 13.92
CA GLN A 101 -18.74 12.10 13.61
C GLN A 101 -20.11 12.66 14.01
N TYR A 102 -21.07 12.66 13.07
CA TYR A 102 -22.34 13.40 13.20
C TYR A 102 -23.22 13.01 14.40
N GLN A 103 -23.18 11.75 14.82
CA GLN A 103 -24.01 11.19 15.89
C GLN A 103 -23.35 11.30 17.27
N THR A 104 -22.03 11.12 17.35
CA THR A 104 -21.28 11.02 18.61
C THR A 104 -20.49 12.29 18.92
N ASN A 105 -20.30 13.18 17.94
CA ASN A 105 -19.35 14.29 17.98
C ASN A 105 -17.91 13.86 18.28
N GLN A 106 -17.57 12.59 18.10
CA GLN A 106 -16.20 12.11 18.28
C GLN A 106 -15.33 12.63 17.14
N ILE A 107 -14.09 13.01 17.46
CA ILE A 107 -13.10 13.42 16.47
C ILE A 107 -12.57 12.18 15.76
N TRP A 108 -12.60 12.18 14.43
CA TRP A 108 -12.02 11.15 13.57
C TRP A 108 -10.87 11.75 12.76
N ILE A 109 -9.74 11.03 12.68
CA ILE A 109 -8.50 11.49 12.06
C ILE A 109 -7.98 10.44 11.09
N PHE A 110 -7.48 10.88 9.93
CA PHE A 110 -6.98 10.04 8.84
C PHE A 110 -5.55 10.45 8.47
N PRO A 111 -4.55 10.00 9.24
CA PRO A 111 -3.16 10.32 8.95
C PRO A 111 -2.61 9.43 7.83
N ARG A 112 -1.52 9.93 7.23
CA ARG A 112 -0.56 9.12 6.49
C ARG A 112 0.78 9.30 7.20
N LEU A 113 1.50 8.22 7.46
CA LEU A 113 2.79 8.26 8.15
C LEU A 113 3.91 8.04 7.15
N PHE A 114 4.72 9.06 6.90
CA PHE A 114 5.87 9.03 5.97
C PHE A 114 7.15 8.66 6.70
N ASP A 115 8.10 8.02 6.00
CA ASP A 115 9.42 7.65 6.52
C ASP A 115 9.36 6.92 7.88
N ILE A 116 8.27 6.17 8.11
CA ILE A 116 7.96 5.64 9.44
C ILE A 116 8.79 4.39 9.78
N ASN A 117 9.71 3.97 8.91
CA ASN A 117 10.83 3.11 9.27
C ASN A 117 11.83 3.81 10.22
N ASN A 118 11.72 5.13 10.40
CA ASN A 118 12.45 5.87 11.42
C ASN A 118 11.84 5.66 12.82
N ILE A 119 12.62 5.07 13.72
CA ILE A 119 12.21 4.79 15.11
C ILE A 119 11.83 6.07 15.88
N ASP A 120 12.50 7.20 15.66
CA ASP A 120 12.17 8.44 16.37
C ASP A 120 10.77 8.94 15.98
N TYR A 121 10.37 8.79 14.72
CA TYR A 121 9.03 9.13 14.25
C TYR A 121 7.97 8.19 14.80
N GLN A 122 8.28 6.89 14.92
CA GLN A 122 7.39 5.93 15.57
C GLN A 122 7.15 6.31 17.04
N GLN A 123 8.20 6.66 17.79
CA GLN A 123 8.08 7.04 19.19
C GLN A 123 7.34 8.37 19.37
N ASP A 124 7.58 9.36 18.51
CA ASP A 124 6.84 10.61 18.53
C ASP A 124 5.36 10.40 18.18
N TRP A 125 5.04 9.50 17.24
CA TRP A 125 3.66 9.12 16.93
C TRP A 125 2.96 8.49 18.13
N LEU A 126 3.57 7.49 18.77
CA LEU A 126 3.00 6.86 19.97
C LEU A 126 2.81 7.87 21.10
N SER A 127 3.72 8.82 21.26
CA SER A 127 3.59 9.90 22.25
C SER A 127 2.43 10.84 21.90
N SER A 128 2.26 11.17 20.62
CA SER A 128 1.17 12.01 20.12
C SER A 128 -0.18 11.32 20.33
N MET A 129 -0.25 10.00 20.16
CA MET A 129 -1.48 9.25 20.45
C MET A 129 -1.88 9.37 21.92
N ILE A 130 -0.92 9.37 22.85
CA ILE A 130 -1.22 9.57 24.27
C ILE A 130 -1.65 11.02 24.55
N GLU A 131 -0.92 12.00 24.03
CA GLU A 131 -1.19 13.43 24.24
C GLU A 131 -2.55 13.86 23.69
N LEU A 132 -2.89 13.37 22.50
CA LEU A 132 -4.11 13.73 21.78
C LEU A 132 -5.26 12.74 22.02
N GLU A 133 -5.10 11.83 22.98
CA GLU A 133 -6.06 10.78 23.34
C GLU A 133 -6.56 9.99 22.11
N LEU A 134 -5.65 9.64 21.20
CA LEU A 134 -5.95 8.90 19.97
C LEU A 134 -6.03 7.40 20.24
N HIS A 135 -7.05 6.79 19.67
CA HIS A 135 -7.28 5.35 19.68
C HIS A 135 -7.36 4.85 18.25
N ASP A 136 -6.66 3.74 17.98
CA ASP A 136 -6.84 3.00 16.74
C ASP A 136 -8.31 2.61 16.58
N ASN A 137 -8.91 2.96 15.44
CA ASN A 137 -10.26 2.56 15.14
C ASN A 137 -10.25 1.44 14.11
N HIS A 138 -10.04 0.22 14.61
CA HIS A 138 -10.14 -0.99 13.81
C HIS A 138 -11.61 -1.34 13.58
N ASN A 139 -12.22 -0.75 12.56
CA ASN A 139 -13.44 -1.33 12.02
C ASN A 139 -13.07 -2.63 11.30
N VAL A 140 -13.77 -3.73 11.58
CA VAL A 140 -13.58 -5.04 10.93
C VAL A 140 -13.65 -4.99 9.40
N ASP A 141 -14.28 -3.94 8.87
CA ASP A 141 -14.43 -3.69 7.44
C ASP A 141 -13.28 -2.83 6.83
N LEU A 142 -12.37 -2.31 7.65
CA LEU A 142 -11.26 -1.44 7.24
C LEU A 142 -9.93 -2.11 7.60
N ASN A 143 -9.02 -2.20 6.63
CA ASN A 143 -7.65 -2.65 6.85
C ASN A 143 -6.95 -1.76 7.89
N SER A 144 -6.02 -2.32 8.67
CA SER A 144 -5.27 -1.55 9.70
C SER A 144 -4.10 -0.78 9.10
N GLY A 145 -4.25 -0.32 7.86
CA GLY A 145 -3.25 0.39 7.09
C GLY A 145 -2.71 -0.37 5.88
N ILE A 146 -2.15 0.40 4.96
CA ILE A 146 -1.41 -0.08 3.80
C ILE A 146 0.00 0.50 3.88
N ILE A 147 1.01 -0.36 3.90
CA ILE A 147 2.42 0.01 3.93
C ILE A 147 2.97 -0.02 2.51
N HIS A 148 3.66 1.04 2.10
CA HIS A 148 4.38 1.13 0.83
C HIS A 148 5.87 0.97 1.10
N PHE A 149 6.40 -0.25 0.91
CA PHE A 149 7.83 -0.53 1.06
C PHE A 149 8.58 -0.19 -0.22
N LYS A 150 9.77 0.42 -0.06
CA LYS A 150 10.79 0.42 -1.11
C LYS A 150 11.65 -0.83 -0.97
N VAL A 151 11.79 -1.59 -2.04
CA VAL A 151 12.55 -2.84 -2.10
C VAL A 151 13.63 -2.75 -3.19
N PRO A 152 14.66 -3.61 -3.17
CA PRO A 152 15.65 -3.66 -4.25
C PRO A 152 14.98 -3.91 -5.60
N VAL A 153 15.36 -3.11 -6.61
CA VAL A 153 14.81 -3.24 -7.97
C VAL A 153 15.13 -4.61 -8.55
N GLY A 154 14.12 -5.30 -9.06
CA GLY A 154 14.21 -6.67 -9.57
C GLY A 154 13.92 -7.76 -8.53
N GLU A 155 13.74 -7.40 -7.25
CA GLU A 155 13.35 -8.32 -6.17
C GLU A 155 11.88 -8.16 -5.74
N GLU A 156 11.07 -7.37 -6.45
CA GLU A 156 9.72 -6.99 -6.03
C GLU A 156 8.80 -8.21 -5.86
N VAL A 157 8.87 -9.18 -6.79
CA VAL A 157 8.10 -10.43 -6.70
C VAL A 157 8.56 -11.28 -5.51
N GLU A 158 9.86 -11.33 -5.23
CA GLU A 158 10.39 -12.08 -4.08
C GLU A 158 9.89 -11.45 -2.77
N TRP A 159 10.01 -10.13 -2.64
CA TRP A 159 9.55 -9.41 -1.45
C TRP A 159 8.04 -9.46 -1.29
N LYS A 160 7.27 -9.32 -2.38
CA LYS A 160 5.82 -9.52 -2.37
C LYS A 160 5.47 -10.85 -1.72
N ASN A 161 6.03 -11.95 -2.24
CA ASN A 161 5.78 -13.31 -1.73
C ASN A 161 6.29 -13.49 -0.30
N LYS A 162 7.41 -12.85 0.05
CA LYS A 162 7.96 -12.89 1.41
C LYS A 162 7.04 -12.21 2.42
N PHE A 163 6.37 -11.10 2.09
CA PHE A 163 5.44 -10.46 2.99
C PHE A 163 4.16 -11.29 3.22
N GLU A 164 3.64 -11.98 2.19
CA GLU A 164 2.40 -12.77 2.29
C GLU A 164 2.44 -13.89 3.36
N ILE A 165 3.62 -14.31 3.79
CA ILE A 165 3.75 -15.40 4.79
C ILE A 165 3.52 -14.93 6.24
N TYR A 166 3.53 -13.61 6.49
CA TYR A 166 3.40 -13.05 7.83
C TYR A 166 1.94 -12.97 8.25
N ASP A 167 1.63 -13.41 9.47
CA ASP A 167 0.23 -13.47 9.94
C ASP A 167 -0.45 -12.09 10.04
N ILE A 168 0.31 -11.01 10.18
CA ILE A 168 -0.22 -9.65 10.23
C ILE A 168 -0.63 -9.12 8.83
N VAL A 169 -0.17 -9.77 7.76
CA VAL A 169 -0.39 -9.36 6.38
C VAL A 169 -1.67 -9.99 5.83
N GLU A 170 -2.56 -9.15 5.29
CA GLU A 170 -3.77 -9.59 4.59
C GLU A 170 -3.48 -9.88 3.12
N TRP A 171 -2.72 -8.99 2.49
CA TRP A 171 -2.32 -9.09 1.09
C TRP A 171 -1.00 -8.33 0.87
N SER A 172 -0.32 -8.68 -0.21
CA SER A 172 0.89 -8.02 -0.68
C SER A 172 0.82 -7.92 -2.20
N GLU A 173 1.04 -6.75 -2.79
CA GLU A 173 0.84 -6.52 -4.22
C GLU A 173 1.94 -5.63 -4.82
N LEU A 174 2.20 -5.85 -6.12
CA LEU A 174 3.01 -4.93 -6.92
C LEU A 174 2.17 -3.70 -7.27
N ILE A 175 2.80 -2.53 -7.32
CA ILE A 175 2.13 -1.28 -7.67
C ILE A 175 2.20 -1.10 -9.18
N TYR A 176 1.07 -1.00 -9.88
CA TYR A 176 1.05 -0.89 -11.33
C TYR A 176 0.90 0.56 -11.80
N PHE A 177 1.55 0.91 -12.91
CA PHE A 177 1.24 2.15 -13.61
C PHE A 177 -0.21 2.11 -14.11
N SER A 178 -0.91 3.22 -13.96
CA SER A 178 -2.25 3.39 -14.51
C SER A 178 -2.17 4.25 -15.77
N ASP A 179 -2.52 3.67 -16.92
CA ASP A 179 -2.67 4.44 -18.15
C ASP A 179 -3.96 5.26 -18.09
N ILE A 180 -3.84 6.58 -18.16
CA ILE A 180 -5.00 7.46 -18.36
C ILE A 180 -5.34 7.45 -19.84
N GLN A 181 -6.33 6.64 -20.22
CA GLN A 181 -6.94 6.76 -21.55
C GLN A 181 -7.81 8.02 -21.59
N THR A 182 -7.33 9.07 -22.26
CA THR A 182 -8.14 10.24 -22.58
C THR A 182 -9.08 9.91 -23.74
N ASN A 183 -10.39 9.85 -23.47
CA ASN A 183 -11.43 9.76 -24.51
C ASN A 183 -11.65 11.11 -25.22
#